data_AF-A0A2V6YTU0-F1
#
_entry.id   AF-A0A2V6YTU0-F1
#
_cell.length_a   1.000
_cell.length_b   1.000
_cell.length_c   1.000
_cell.angle_alpha   90.00
_cell.angle_beta   90.00
_cell.angle_gamma   90.00
#
_symmetry.space_group_name_H-M   'P 1'
#
loop_
_entity.id
_entity.type
_entity.pdbx_description
1 polymer ?
#
loop_
_entity_poly.entity_id
_entity_poly.type
_entity_poly.pdbx_seq_one_letter_code
_entity_poly.pdbx_strand_id
1 'polypeptide(L)'
;MFRPLALVALLTFATGCALISPSHPDLAYYPAARDPGAAKISQTLFRAAQAVGDDPDRYSFALIETPMVTSFAAADATFYFSDGLARLPQRHVDALVAQKVAHEVLGHSGKRRTLSLAITAGFAMLGLFVPGGGLADFVVNPLVIRAYSREQELAADQRTIEILRDMGHLAPRQALAGALRAAAAANPPASPFIEQRILAREPDLEDRLAALEPLEATAVVAVRKAAARR
;
A
#
# COMPACT_ATOMS: atom_id res chain seq x y z
N MET A 1 -31.87 0.20 -65.92
CA MET A 1 -31.08 1.23 -65.20
C MET A 1 -31.55 1.26 -63.76
N PHE A 2 -30.61 1.51 -62.84
CA PHE A 2 -30.69 1.61 -61.38
C PHE A 2 -30.46 0.33 -60.57
N ARG A 3 -29.33 0.38 -59.86
CA ARG A 3 -28.64 -0.62 -59.04
C ARG A 3 -29.25 -0.70 -57.63
N PRO A 4 -29.05 -1.82 -56.90
CA PRO A 4 -29.56 -2.02 -55.56
C PRO A 4 -28.75 -1.20 -54.54
N LEU A 5 -29.40 -0.42 -53.67
CA LEU A 5 -28.76 0.08 -52.46
C LEU A 5 -28.77 -1.02 -51.41
N ALA A 6 -27.67 -1.76 -51.34
CA ALA A 6 -27.32 -2.58 -50.20
C ALA A 6 -27.10 -1.65 -49.01
N LEU A 7 -27.99 -1.72 -48.01
CA LEU A 7 -27.80 -1.09 -46.71
C LEU A 7 -26.75 -1.92 -45.96
N VAL A 8 -25.48 -1.56 -46.12
CA VAL A 8 -24.38 -2.09 -45.30
C VAL A 8 -24.53 -1.48 -43.91
N ALA A 9 -25.19 -2.21 -43.01
CA ALA A 9 -25.11 -1.96 -41.57
C ALA A 9 -23.70 -2.33 -41.11
N LEU A 10 -22.80 -1.33 -41.11
CA LEU A 10 -21.45 -1.46 -40.57
C LEU A 10 -21.55 -1.46 -39.04
N LEU A 11 -21.79 -2.63 -38.45
CA LEU A 11 -21.61 -2.89 -37.02
C LEU A 11 -20.11 -2.80 -36.73
N THR A 12 -19.66 -1.63 -36.27
CA THR A 12 -18.33 -1.46 -35.67
C THR A 12 -18.30 -2.19 -34.34
N PHE A 13 -17.90 -3.45 -34.35
CA PHE A 13 -17.38 -4.15 -33.17
C PHE A 13 -16.03 -3.55 -32.81
N ALA A 14 -16.05 -2.39 -32.15
CA ALA A 14 -14.88 -1.91 -31.42
C ALA A 14 -14.72 -2.80 -30.18
N THR A 15 -13.71 -3.65 -30.24
CA THR A 15 -13.20 -4.53 -29.18
C THR A 15 -13.19 -3.84 -27.82
N GLY A 16 -14.05 -4.31 -26.91
CA GLY A 16 -14.21 -3.84 -25.53
C GLY A 16 -13.07 -4.22 -24.58
N CYS A 17 -11.81 -4.08 -24.99
CA CYS A 17 -10.65 -4.35 -24.11
C CYS A 17 -10.26 -3.15 -23.22
N ALA A 18 -10.93 -2.00 -23.35
CA ALA A 18 -10.55 -0.76 -22.64
C ALA A 18 -11.38 -0.46 -21.37
N LEU A 19 -12.30 -1.34 -20.96
CA LEU A 19 -13.21 -1.08 -19.81
C LEU A 19 -12.77 -1.72 -18.49
N ILE A 20 -11.62 -2.40 -18.47
CA ILE A 20 -11.03 -2.88 -17.21
C ILE A 20 -9.99 -1.85 -16.81
N SER A 21 -10.33 -0.99 -15.85
CA SER A 21 -9.35 -0.11 -15.21
C SER A 21 -8.16 -0.95 -14.75
N PRO A 22 -6.91 -0.53 -15.01
CA PRO A 22 -5.75 -1.26 -14.52
C PRO A 22 -5.85 -1.48 -13.01
N SER A 23 -5.60 -2.71 -12.57
CA SER A 23 -5.57 -3.08 -11.14
C SER A 23 -4.29 -2.63 -10.42
N HIS A 24 -3.40 -1.94 -11.12
CA HIS A 24 -2.14 -1.39 -10.63
C HIS A 24 -2.25 0.14 -10.47
N PRO A 25 -1.48 0.76 -9.56
CA PRO A 25 -1.51 2.20 -9.39
C PRO A 25 -0.84 2.90 -10.57
N ASP A 26 -1.25 4.13 -10.84
CA ASP A 26 -0.51 5.03 -11.71
C ASP A 26 0.93 5.21 -11.17
N LEU A 27 1.91 5.32 -12.08
CA LEU A 27 3.35 5.39 -11.77
C LEU A 27 3.96 4.11 -11.16
N ALA A 28 3.25 2.97 -11.20
CA ALA A 28 3.88 1.69 -10.94
C ALA A 28 4.93 1.37 -12.02
N TYR A 29 6.09 0.89 -11.59
CA TYR A 29 7.13 0.40 -12.48
C TYR A 29 7.83 -0.83 -11.89
N TYR A 30 8.33 -1.69 -12.76
CA TYR A 30 9.21 -2.78 -12.36
C TYR A 30 10.65 -2.24 -12.33
N PRO A 31 11.31 -2.22 -11.16
CA PRO A 31 12.67 -1.71 -11.06
C PRO A 31 13.66 -2.63 -11.78
N ALA A 32 14.78 -2.05 -12.22
CA ALA A 32 15.90 -2.85 -12.69
C ALA A 32 16.43 -3.76 -11.56
N ALA A 33 16.81 -5.00 -11.88
CA ALA A 33 17.29 -5.96 -10.89
C ALA A 33 18.53 -5.50 -10.08
N ARG A 34 19.27 -4.50 -10.57
CA ARG A 34 20.43 -3.90 -9.91
C ARG A 34 20.10 -2.69 -9.03
N ASP A 35 18.83 -2.26 -8.98
CA ASP A 35 18.43 -1.15 -8.12
C ASP A 35 18.56 -1.56 -6.64
N PRO A 36 19.33 -0.81 -5.83
CA PRO A 36 19.57 -1.17 -4.44
C PRO A 36 18.30 -1.07 -3.56
N GLY A 37 17.34 -0.20 -3.92
CA GLY A 37 16.05 -0.12 -3.25
C GLY A 37 15.20 -1.35 -3.51
N ALA A 38 15.12 -1.77 -4.77
CA ALA A 38 14.42 -2.99 -5.19
C ALA A 38 15.02 -4.26 -4.59
N ALA A 39 16.36 -4.38 -4.58
CA ALA A 39 17.04 -5.51 -3.96
C ALA A 39 16.73 -5.59 -2.45
N LYS A 40 16.69 -4.44 -1.77
CA LYS A 40 16.31 -4.35 -0.36
C LYS A 40 14.87 -4.82 -0.13
N ILE A 41 13.92 -4.31 -0.90
CA ILE A 41 12.51 -4.70 -0.82
C ILE A 41 12.33 -6.19 -1.10
N SER A 42 12.96 -6.71 -2.16
CA SER A 42 12.90 -8.12 -2.53
C SER A 42 13.40 -9.03 -1.41
N GLN A 43 14.57 -8.72 -0.83
CA GLN A 43 15.14 -9.50 0.26
C GLN A 43 14.26 -9.47 1.52
N THR A 44 13.73 -8.29 1.86
CA THR A 44 12.83 -8.15 3.01
C THR A 44 11.53 -8.91 2.79
N LEU A 45 10.91 -8.80 1.60
CA LEU A 45 9.66 -9.50 1.27
C LEU A 45 9.85 -11.02 1.31
N PHE A 46 10.96 -11.51 0.76
CA PHE A 46 11.34 -12.94 0.81
C PHE A 46 11.52 -13.45 2.24
N ARG A 47 12.15 -12.65 3.12
CA ARG A 47 12.31 -13.00 4.55
C ARG A 47 10.98 -12.97 5.30
N ALA A 48 10.11 -11.99 5.01
CA ALA A 48 8.81 -11.88 5.64
C ALA A 48 7.88 -13.03 5.22
N ALA A 49 7.91 -13.45 3.95
CA ALA A 49 7.18 -14.63 3.44
C ALA A 49 7.59 -15.91 4.17
N GLN A 50 8.89 -16.16 4.30
CA GLN A 50 9.40 -17.31 5.06
C GLN A 50 9.02 -17.26 6.54
N ALA A 51 9.07 -16.07 7.15
CA ALA A 51 8.71 -15.89 8.55
C ALA A 51 7.24 -16.23 8.84
N VAL A 52 6.34 -16.04 7.87
CA VAL A 52 4.94 -16.49 7.99
C VAL A 52 4.71 -17.93 7.54
N GLY A 53 5.76 -18.63 7.08
CA GLY A 53 5.67 -19.99 6.56
C GLY A 53 4.96 -20.09 5.19
N ASP A 54 4.90 -19.00 4.43
CA ASP A 54 4.32 -18.99 3.08
C ASP A 54 5.42 -19.18 2.02
N ASP A 55 5.01 -19.58 0.81
CA ASP A 55 5.87 -19.72 -0.36
C ASP A 55 6.28 -18.34 -0.89
N PRO A 56 7.57 -17.95 -0.82
CA PRO A 56 8.03 -16.65 -1.27
C PRO A 56 7.83 -16.43 -2.78
N ASP A 57 7.76 -17.49 -3.58
CA ASP A 57 7.59 -17.39 -5.04
C ASP A 57 6.16 -16.94 -5.42
N ARG A 58 5.21 -16.99 -4.48
CA ARG A 58 3.87 -16.42 -4.66
C ARG A 58 3.85 -14.89 -4.57
N TYR A 59 4.87 -14.29 -3.95
CA TYR A 59 4.89 -12.85 -3.70
C TYR A 59 5.64 -12.14 -4.81
N SER A 60 4.99 -11.15 -5.41
CA SER A 60 5.62 -10.26 -6.39
C SER A 60 5.54 -8.81 -5.90
N PHE A 61 6.37 -7.94 -6.45
CA PHE A 61 6.25 -6.52 -6.14
C PHE A 61 6.61 -5.61 -7.31
N ALA A 62 6.08 -4.40 -7.27
CA ALA A 62 6.45 -3.27 -8.11
C ALA A 62 6.77 -2.05 -7.25
N LEU A 63 7.53 -1.10 -7.81
CA LEU A 63 7.78 0.19 -7.18
C LEU A 63 6.80 1.24 -7.68
N ILE A 64 6.56 2.26 -6.87
CA ILE A 64 5.79 3.46 -7.24
C ILE A 64 6.73 4.66 -7.19
N GLU A 65 6.80 5.39 -8.30
CA GLU A 65 7.62 6.60 -8.40
C GLU A 65 7.03 7.74 -7.54
N THR A 66 7.44 7.81 -6.28
CA THR A 66 7.01 8.86 -5.35
C THR A 66 7.96 9.02 -4.16
N PRO A 67 8.20 10.26 -3.68
CA PRO A 67 8.96 10.51 -2.46
C PRO A 67 8.21 10.13 -1.18
N MET A 68 6.89 9.96 -1.24
CA MET A 68 6.08 9.56 -0.09
C MET A 68 6.47 8.15 0.39
N VAL A 69 6.30 7.88 1.68
CA VAL A 69 6.40 6.53 2.24
C VAL A 69 5.01 5.90 2.22
N THR A 70 4.79 4.99 1.28
CA THR A 70 3.50 4.31 1.13
C THR A 70 3.68 2.91 0.57
N SER A 71 2.73 2.04 0.86
CA SER A 71 2.68 0.70 0.30
C SER A 71 1.28 0.10 0.38
N PHE A 72 0.99 -0.86 -0.48
CA PHE A 72 -0.25 -1.63 -0.43
C PHE A 72 -0.08 -2.99 -1.10
N ALA A 73 -1.02 -3.90 -0.83
CA ALA A 73 -1.10 -5.21 -1.45
C ALA A 73 -2.33 -5.28 -2.37
N ALA A 74 -2.17 -5.85 -3.56
CA ALA A 74 -3.26 -6.25 -4.42
C ALA A 74 -3.72 -7.67 -4.06
N ALA A 75 -4.92 -8.05 -4.53
CA ALA A 75 -5.59 -9.30 -4.14
C ALA A 75 -4.90 -10.59 -4.67
N ASP A 76 -3.84 -10.45 -5.46
CA ASP A 76 -3.05 -11.50 -6.07
C ASP A 76 -1.66 -11.66 -5.41
N ALA A 77 -1.48 -11.15 -4.19
CA ALA A 77 -0.19 -11.08 -3.49
C ALA A 77 0.89 -10.28 -4.24
N THR A 78 0.47 -9.36 -5.12
CA THR A 78 1.36 -8.32 -5.68
C THR A 78 1.43 -7.13 -4.73
N PHE A 79 2.62 -6.82 -4.23
CA PHE A 79 2.86 -5.70 -3.34
C PHE A 79 3.37 -4.48 -4.11
N TYR A 80 2.94 -3.29 -3.73
CA TYR A 80 3.43 -2.04 -4.29
C TYR A 80 4.10 -1.24 -3.19
N PHE A 81 5.34 -0.82 -3.42
CA PHE A 81 6.14 -0.04 -2.47
C PHE A 81 6.62 1.25 -3.13
N SER A 82 6.57 2.37 -2.42
CA SER A 82 7.13 3.62 -2.96
C SER A 82 8.65 3.68 -2.90
N ASP A 83 9.25 4.51 -3.76
CA ASP A 83 10.69 4.82 -3.65
C ASP A 83 11.04 5.44 -2.29
N GLY A 84 10.14 6.27 -1.75
CA GLY A 84 10.29 6.86 -0.41
C GLY A 84 10.45 5.78 0.67
N LEU A 85 9.66 4.71 0.60
CA LEU A 85 9.79 3.56 1.51
C LEU A 85 11.11 2.82 1.25
N ALA A 86 11.46 2.52 0.00
CA ALA A 86 12.69 1.80 -0.35
C ALA A 86 13.98 2.53 0.10
N ARG A 87 13.94 3.87 0.19
CA ARG A 87 15.04 4.70 0.70
C ARG A 87 15.19 4.70 2.23
N LEU A 88 14.22 4.19 2.99
CA LEU A 88 14.32 4.15 4.43
C LEU A 88 15.46 3.21 4.92
N PRO A 89 15.94 3.41 6.17
CA PRO A 89 16.85 2.46 6.81
C PRO A 89 16.26 1.05 6.87
N GLN A 90 17.11 0.01 6.76
CA GLN A 90 16.71 -1.39 6.69
C GLN A 90 15.63 -1.77 7.71
N ARG A 91 15.83 -1.42 8.99
CA ARG A 91 14.88 -1.73 10.07
C ARG A 91 13.46 -1.20 9.84
N HIS A 92 13.31 -0.08 9.14
CA HIS A 92 11.99 0.51 8.85
C HIS A 92 11.38 -0.15 7.61
N VAL A 93 12.22 -0.50 6.62
CA VAL A 93 11.79 -1.30 5.47
C VAL A 93 11.29 -2.66 5.94
N ASP A 94 12.05 -3.35 6.80
CA ASP A 94 11.65 -4.62 7.42
C ASP A 94 10.27 -4.52 8.07
N ALA A 95 10.04 -3.51 8.91
CA ALA A 95 8.77 -3.32 9.59
C ALA A 95 7.60 -3.01 8.64
N LEU A 96 7.77 -2.08 7.68
CA LEU A 96 6.66 -1.69 6.80
C LEU A 96 6.33 -2.78 5.76
N VAL A 97 7.33 -3.50 5.26
CA VAL A 97 7.10 -4.66 4.36
C VAL A 97 6.45 -5.80 5.13
N ALA A 98 6.94 -6.15 6.33
CA ALA A 98 6.32 -7.15 7.19
C ALA A 98 4.86 -6.77 7.53
N GLN A 99 4.57 -5.48 7.67
CA GLN A 99 3.21 -4.99 7.89
C GLN A 99 2.29 -5.25 6.72
N LYS A 100 2.77 -5.09 5.48
CA LYS A 100 1.95 -5.43 4.30
C LYS A 100 1.78 -6.95 4.14
N VAL A 101 2.81 -7.74 4.45
CA VAL A 101 2.66 -9.21 4.52
C VAL A 101 1.65 -9.61 5.60
N ALA A 102 1.63 -8.93 6.75
CA ALA A 102 0.63 -9.14 7.79
C ALA A 102 -0.81 -8.89 7.29
N HIS A 103 -1.04 -7.84 6.51
CA HIS A 103 -2.35 -7.62 5.89
C HIS A 103 -2.74 -8.74 4.92
N GLU A 104 -1.80 -9.21 4.10
CA GLU A 104 -2.04 -10.30 3.14
C GLU A 104 -2.44 -11.60 3.87
N VAL A 105 -1.65 -12.04 4.85
CA VAL A 105 -1.91 -13.31 5.56
C VAL A 105 -3.14 -13.26 6.46
N LEU A 106 -3.55 -12.07 6.92
CA LEU A 106 -4.79 -11.87 7.66
C LEU A 106 -6.01 -11.75 6.73
N GLY A 107 -5.83 -11.83 5.40
CA GLY A 107 -6.90 -11.66 4.43
C GLY A 107 -7.51 -10.25 4.46
N HIS A 108 -6.75 -9.26 4.92
CA HIS A 108 -7.12 -7.86 4.83
C HIS A 108 -6.93 -7.42 3.37
N SER A 109 -7.81 -7.85 2.48
CA SER A 109 -7.82 -7.35 1.11
C SER A 109 -8.29 -5.90 1.13
N GLY A 110 -7.43 -4.95 0.75
CA GLY A 110 -7.80 -3.55 0.66
C GLY A 110 -9.04 -3.41 -0.22
N LYS A 111 -10.14 -2.86 0.32
CA LYS A 111 -11.42 -2.70 -0.40
C LYS A 111 -11.31 -1.61 -1.46
N ARG A 112 -10.52 -1.85 -2.52
CA ARG A 112 -10.41 -0.94 -3.69
C ARG A 112 -11.28 -1.36 -4.86
N ARG A 113 -11.73 -2.62 -4.92
CA ARG A 113 -12.60 -3.10 -6.01
C ARG A 113 -13.96 -2.40 -6.09
N THR A 114 -14.46 -1.82 -5.00
CA THR A 114 -15.84 -1.34 -4.94
C THR A 114 -16.01 0.13 -5.28
N LEU A 115 -15.01 1.01 -5.07
CA LEU A 115 -15.22 2.45 -5.26
C LEU A 115 -15.05 2.89 -6.72
N SER A 116 -14.06 2.35 -7.45
CA SER A 116 -13.87 2.70 -8.87
C SER A 116 -15.08 2.27 -9.72
N LEU A 117 -15.63 1.07 -9.46
CA LEU A 117 -16.87 0.61 -10.12
C LEU A 117 -18.11 1.41 -9.70
N ALA A 118 -18.25 1.80 -8.43
CA ALA A 118 -19.40 2.57 -7.96
C ALA A 118 -19.41 4.01 -8.48
N ILE A 119 -18.25 4.65 -8.58
CA ILE A 119 -18.12 6.00 -9.14
C ILE A 119 -18.42 5.99 -10.64
N THR A 120 -17.84 5.06 -11.40
CA THR A 120 -18.11 4.94 -12.85
C THR A 120 -19.57 4.58 -13.14
N ALA A 121 -20.18 3.68 -12.38
CA ALA A 121 -21.59 3.33 -12.54
C ALA A 121 -22.55 4.47 -12.15
N GLY A 122 -22.22 5.22 -11.09
CA GLY A 122 -23.01 6.38 -10.64
C GLY A 122 -23.04 7.52 -11.66
N PHE A 123 -21.90 7.83 -12.29
CA PHE A 123 -21.83 8.88 -13.31
C PHE A 123 -22.37 8.43 -14.67
N ALA A 124 -22.25 7.14 -15.03
CA ALA A 124 -22.86 6.60 -16.24
C ALA A 124 -24.40 6.63 -16.17
N MET A 125 -24.99 6.39 -14.99
CA MET A 125 -26.45 6.49 -14.79
C MET A 125 -26.97 7.94 -14.82
N LEU A 126 -26.13 8.93 -14.50
CA LEU A 126 -26.52 10.35 -14.46
C LEU A 126 -26.36 11.09 -15.79
N GLY A 127 -25.89 10.43 -16.86
CA GLY A 127 -25.90 10.99 -18.23
C GLY A 127 -25.01 12.21 -18.47
N LEU A 128 -24.11 12.53 -17.55
CA LEU A 128 -23.20 13.69 -17.63
C LEU A 128 -21.98 13.38 -18.51
N PHE A 129 -22.20 13.23 -19.82
CA PHE A 129 -21.13 13.27 -20.81
C PHE A 129 -20.92 14.73 -21.25
N VAL A 130 -19.89 15.40 -20.73
CA VAL A 130 -19.49 16.75 -21.20
C VAL A 130 -18.22 16.61 -22.06
N PRO A 131 -18.30 16.78 -23.39
CA PRO A 131 -17.12 16.75 -24.25
C PRO A 131 -16.31 18.03 -24.07
N GLY A 132 -15.00 17.91 -23.82
CA GLY A 132 -14.05 19.05 -23.86
C GLY A 132 -13.79 19.78 -22.54
N GLY A 133 -14.45 19.42 -21.44
CA GLY A 133 -14.07 19.81 -20.09
C GLY A 133 -13.44 18.62 -19.38
N GLY A 134 -12.10 18.55 -19.34
CA GLY A 134 -11.39 17.41 -18.77
C GLY A 134 -11.74 17.22 -17.30
N LEU A 135 -12.21 16.02 -16.95
CA LEU A 135 -12.38 15.52 -15.58
C LEU A 135 -11.07 15.47 -14.76
N ALA A 136 -9.95 15.93 -15.32
CA ALA A 136 -8.62 15.92 -14.72
C ALA A 136 -8.56 16.67 -13.37
N ASP A 137 -9.35 17.74 -13.20
CA ASP A 137 -9.40 18.50 -11.94
C ASP A 137 -10.22 17.83 -10.83
N PHE A 138 -11.06 16.84 -11.17
CA PHE A 138 -11.82 16.05 -10.20
C PHE A 138 -11.25 14.64 -9.99
N VAL A 139 -10.09 14.33 -10.56
CA VAL A 139 -9.33 13.12 -10.21
C VAL A 139 -8.74 13.36 -8.82
N VAL A 140 -9.60 13.22 -7.81
CA VAL A 140 -9.15 12.92 -6.45
C VAL A 140 -8.33 11.65 -6.60
N ASN A 141 -7.02 11.80 -6.39
CA ASN A 141 -6.06 10.72 -6.41
C ASN A 141 -6.67 9.49 -5.71
N PRO A 142 -7.02 8.41 -6.45
CA PRO A 142 -7.67 7.23 -5.87
C PRO A 142 -6.76 6.48 -4.90
N LEU A 143 -5.51 6.93 -4.73
CA LEU A 143 -4.57 6.42 -3.73
C LEU A 143 -5.01 6.69 -2.29
N VAL A 144 -6.07 7.45 -2.05
CA VAL A 144 -6.44 7.95 -0.73
C VAL A 144 -7.87 7.53 -0.40
N ILE A 145 -8.15 6.23 -0.37
CA ILE A 145 -9.33 5.68 0.31
C ILE A 145 -8.77 4.82 1.42
N ARG A 146 -9.34 4.92 2.63
CA ARG A 146 -9.11 4.00 3.74
C ARG A 146 -9.00 2.56 3.26
N ALA A 147 -7.77 2.04 3.15
CA ALA A 147 -7.54 0.68 2.68
C ALA A 147 -7.98 -0.35 3.74
N TYR A 148 -7.81 0.02 5.02
CA TYR A 148 -8.02 -0.85 6.18
C TYR A 148 -8.79 -0.14 7.30
N SER A 149 -9.59 -0.90 8.05
CA SER A 149 -10.22 -0.42 9.28
C SER A 149 -9.20 -0.26 10.40
N ARG A 150 -9.59 0.41 11.49
CA ARG A 150 -8.76 0.55 12.70
C ARG A 150 -8.36 -0.82 13.25
N GLU A 151 -9.33 -1.72 13.35
CA GLU A 151 -9.15 -3.07 13.88
C GLU A 151 -8.21 -3.89 12.98
N GLN A 152 -8.36 -3.76 11.66
CA GLN A 152 -7.50 -4.46 10.69
C GLN A 152 -6.03 -4.03 10.81
N GLU A 153 -5.77 -2.76 11.06
CA GLU A 153 -4.41 -2.26 11.22
C GLU A 153 -3.82 -2.62 12.58
N LEU A 154 -4.61 -2.60 13.65
CA LEU A 154 -4.13 -3.09 14.95
C LEU A 154 -3.83 -4.60 14.91
N ALA A 155 -4.65 -5.39 14.23
CA ALA A 155 -4.39 -6.82 14.01
C ALA A 155 -3.15 -7.04 13.11
N ALA A 156 -2.99 -6.23 12.05
CA ALA A 156 -1.79 -6.28 11.21
C ALA A 156 -0.54 -5.87 11.99
N ASP A 157 -0.59 -4.84 12.84
CA ASP A 157 0.52 -4.42 13.69
C ASP A 157 0.92 -5.52 14.69
N GLN A 158 -0.05 -6.20 15.29
CA GLN A 158 0.20 -7.37 16.14
C GLN A 158 0.89 -8.51 15.37
N ARG A 159 0.38 -8.86 14.19
CA ARG A 159 0.98 -9.89 13.35
C ARG A 159 2.37 -9.47 12.85
N THR A 160 2.60 -8.19 12.61
CA THR A 160 3.91 -7.63 12.22
C THR A 160 4.96 -7.86 13.30
N ILE A 161 4.61 -7.72 14.58
CA ILE A 161 5.52 -7.98 15.71
C ILE A 161 6.01 -9.44 15.68
N GLU A 162 5.11 -10.38 15.37
CA GLU A 162 5.44 -11.80 15.24
C GLU A 162 6.36 -12.04 14.06
N ILE A 163 6.01 -11.51 12.88
CA ILE A 163 6.83 -11.62 11.66
C ILE A 163 8.24 -11.06 11.90
N LEU A 164 8.34 -9.89 12.50
CA LEU A 164 9.63 -9.26 12.81
C LEU A 164 10.44 -10.09 13.80
N ARG A 165 9.80 -10.71 14.80
CA ARG A 165 10.47 -11.61 15.73
C ARG A 165 11.04 -12.82 15.00
N ASP A 166 10.26 -13.43 14.11
CA ASP A 166 10.66 -14.61 13.34
C ASP A 166 11.71 -14.27 12.27
N MET A 167 11.73 -13.02 11.80
CA MET A 167 12.82 -12.46 11.01
C MET A 167 14.10 -12.16 11.83
N GLY A 168 14.07 -12.30 13.16
CA GLY A 168 15.23 -12.14 14.05
C GLY A 168 15.40 -10.75 14.68
N HIS A 169 14.36 -9.89 14.66
CA HIS A 169 14.43 -8.58 15.33
C HIS A 169 14.38 -8.75 16.86
N LEU A 170 15.38 -8.20 17.56
CA LEU A 170 15.45 -8.25 19.03
C LEU A 170 14.45 -7.34 19.74
N ALA A 171 13.97 -6.29 19.04
CA ALA A 171 13.01 -5.32 19.56
C ALA A 171 11.90 -5.04 18.52
N PRO A 172 11.01 -6.01 18.24
CA PRO A 172 10.03 -5.92 17.17
C PRO A 172 9.06 -4.74 17.33
N ARG A 173 8.58 -4.46 18.55
CA ARG A 173 7.64 -3.34 18.78
C ARG A 173 8.33 -2.01 18.57
N GLN A 174 9.56 -1.87 19.08
CA GLN A 174 10.37 -0.68 18.84
C GLN A 174 10.67 -0.47 17.35
N ALA A 175 10.95 -1.55 16.60
CA ALA A 175 11.20 -1.49 15.17
C ALA A 175 9.97 -0.99 14.40
N LEU A 176 8.78 -1.55 14.69
CA LEU A 176 7.52 -1.11 14.10
C LEU A 176 7.19 0.33 14.48
N ALA A 177 7.24 0.67 15.77
CA ALA A 177 6.97 2.04 16.24
C ALA A 177 7.91 3.07 15.59
N GLY A 178 9.20 2.74 15.42
CA GLY A 178 10.16 3.59 14.71
C GLY A 178 9.81 3.77 13.24
N ALA A 179 9.37 2.71 12.58
CA ALA A 179 8.98 2.74 11.18
C ALA A 179 7.70 3.56 10.93
N LEU A 180 6.69 3.42 11.80
CA LEU A 180 5.45 4.21 11.73
C LEU A 180 5.72 5.70 11.93
N ARG A 181 6.57 6.06 12.91
CA ARG A 181 7.00 7.46 13.09
C ARG A 181 7.77 7.98 11.88
N ALA A 182 8.65 7.16 11.29
CA ALA A 182 9.42 7.56 10.11
C ALA A 182 8.52 7.77 8.87
N ALA A 183 7.54 6.89 8.66
CA ALA A 183 6.56 7.04 7.59
C ALA A 183 5.72 8.32 7.77
N ALA A 184 5.21 8.55 8.98
CA ALA A 184 4.44 9.74 9.30
C ALA A 184 5.23 11.04 9.14
N ALA A 185 6.51 11.05 9.53
CA ALA A 185 7.38 12.22 9.39
C ALA A 185 7.79 12.51 7.94
N ALA A 186 7.88 11.47 7.10
CA ALA A 186 8.22 11.61 5.67
C ALA A 186 7.02 12.03 4.80
N ASN A 187 5.80 11.80 5.28
CA ASN A 187 4.58 12.12 4.56
C ASN A 187 4.05 13.51 4.96
N PRO A 188 3.43 14.26 4.03
CA PRO A 188 2.79 15.53 4.36
C PRO A 188 1.68 15.32 5.40
N PRO A 189 1.45 16.31 6.29
CA PRO A 189 0.37 16.22 7.28
C PRO A 189 -0.99 16.11 6.58
N ALA A 190 -1.92 15.40 7.23
CA ALA A 190 -3.27 15.26 6.72
C ALA A 190 -3.92 16.65 6.53
N SER A 191 -4.58 16.82 5.38
CA SER A 191 -5.26 18.08 5.03
C SER A 191 -6.34 18.47 6.04
N PRO A 192 -6.52 19.77 6.34
CA PRO A 192 -7.52 20.27 7.28
C PRO A 192 -8.97 20.10 6.78
N PHE A 193 -9.18 19.81 5.49
CA PHE A 193 -10.51 19.66 4.91
C PHE A 193 -11.13 18.28 5.25
N ILE A 194 -12.38 18.31 5.73
CA ILE A 194 -13.12 17.14 6.27
C ILE A 194 -13.27 16.01 5.24
N GLU A 195 -13.47 16.33 3.96
CA GLU A 195 -13.60 15.31 2.91
C GLU A 195 -12.30 14.53 2.68
N GLN A 196 -11.16 15.21 2.72
CA GLN A 196 -9.84 14.59 2.60
C GLN A 196 -9.48 13.78 3.88
N ARG A 197 -10.07 14.11 5.04
CA ARG A 197 -9.93 13.30 6.28
C ARG A 197 -10.63 11.94 6.23
N ILE A 198 -11.73 11.81 5.48
CA ILE A 198 -12.45 10.53 5.32
C ILE A 198 -11.68 9.61 4.37
N LEU A 199 -11.02 10.20 3.38
CA LEU A 199 -10.27 9.52 2.34
C LEU A 199 -8.85 9.13 2.83
N ALA A 200 -8.18 9.96 3.64
CA ALA A 200 -6.73 9.84 3.92
C ALA A 200 -6.31 9.14 5.21
N ARG A 201 -7.22 8.61 6.02
CA ARG A 201 -6.82 8.05 7.32
C ARG A 201 -6.50 6.56 7.26
N GLU A 202 -5.21 6.22 7.21
CA GLU A 202 -4.70 5.13 8.07
C GLU A 202 -5.20 5.39 9.52
N PRO A 203 -5.37 4.37 10.37
CA PRO A 203 -5.78 4.59 11.76
C PRO A 203 -4.85 5.57 12.44
N ASP A 204 -5.38 6.26 13.47
CA ASP A 204 -4.65 7.31 14.16
C ASP A 204 -3.29 6.79 14.64
N LEU A 205 -2.21 7.45 14.22
CA LEU A 205 -0.84 7.04 14.53
C LEU A 205 -0.65 6.88 16.04
N GLU A 206 -1.27 7.75 16.84
CA GLU A 206 -1.21 7.70 18.29
C GLU A 206 -1.82 6.42 18.84
N ASP A 207 -3.01 6.03 18.38
CA ASP A 207 -3.68 4.78 18.76
C ASP A 207 -2.80 3.56 18.46
N ARG A 208 -2.19 3.52 17.28
CA ARG A 208 -1.31 2.42 16.86
C ARG A 208 -0.06 2.36 17.71
N LEU A 209 0.58 3.51 17.96
CA LEU A 209 1.76 3.59 18.82
C LEU A 209 1.43 3.20 20.27
N ALA A 210 0.27 3.60 20.79
CA ALA A 210 -0.18 3.21 22.13
C ALA A 210 -0.38 1.69 22.24
N ALA A 211 -0.88 1.05 21.20
CA ALA A 211 -1.05 -0.41 21.16
C ALA A 211 0.27 -1.20 21.12
N LEU A 212 1.40 -0.54 20.83
CA LEU A 212 2.73 -1.15 20.84
C LEU A 212 3.43 -1.07 22.20
N GLU A 213 2.86 -0.39 23.19
CA GLU A 213 3.46 -0.29 24.52
C GLU A 213 3.24 -1.58 25.35
N PRO A 214 4.20 -1.98 26.22
CA PRO A 214 5.49 -1.33 26.44
C PRO A 214 6.51 -1.66 25.34
N LEU A 215 7.24 -0.64 24.88
CA LEU A 215 8.33 -0.83 23.93
C LEU A 215 9.56 -1.48 24.56
N GLU A 216 10.25 -2.35 23.80
CA GLU A 216 11.49 -2.95 24.26
C GLU A 216 12.59 -1.88 24.40
N ALA A 217 13.43 -2.01 25.44
CA ALA A 217 14.55 -1.10 25.63
C ALA A 217 15.53 -1.21 24.44
N THR A 218 15.93 -0.08 23.87
CA THR A 218 17.00 -0.08 22.87
C THR A 218 18.30 -0.64 23.47
N ALA A 219 19.05 -1.42 22.70
CA ALA A 219 20.26 -2.10 23.19
C ALA A 219 21.24 -1.13 23.89
N VAL A 220 21.34 0.12 23.40
CA VAL A 220 22.15 1.18 24.03
C VAL A 220 21.68 1.55 25.43
N VAL A 221 20.37 1.67 25.64
CA VAL A 221 19.78 1.97 26.96
C VAL A 221 19.89 0.77 27.90
N ALA A 222 19.72 -0.44 27.38
CA ALA A 222 19.89 -1.67 28.16
C ALA A 222 21.32 -1.81 28.71
N VAL A 223 22.34 -1.56 27.87
CA VAL A 223 23.76 -1.59 28.26
C VAL A 223 24.06 -0.51 29.32
N ARG A 224 23.57 0.72 29.13
CA ARG A 224 23.76 1.81 30.12
C ARG A 224 23.10 1.51 31.46
N LYS A 225 21.89 0.95 31.45
CA LYS A 225 21.17 0.59 32.69
C LYS A 225 21.84 -0.56 33.43
N ALA A 226 22.44 -1.51 32.71
CA ALA A 226 23.23 -2.58 33.29
C ALA A 226 24.54 -2.06 33.90
N ALA A 227 25.20 -1.11 33.24
CA ALA A 227 26.43 -0.47 33.75
C ALA A 227 26.18 0.39 34.98
N ALA A 228 25.04 1.10 35.07
CA ALA A 228 24.68 1.94 36.22
C ALA A 228 24.20 1.16 37.46
N ARG A 229 24.05 -0.17 37.35
CA ARG A 229 23.67 -1.07 38.46
C ARG A 229 24.86 -1.86 39.02
N ARG A 230 26.07 -1.63 38.52
CA ARG A 230 27.34 -2.14 39.04
C ARG A 230 28.05 -1.02 39.78
#